data_AF-A0A640YD84-F1
#
_entry.id   AF-A0A640YD84-F1
#
_cell.length_a   1.000
_cell.length_b   1.000
_cell.length_c   1.000
_cell.angle_alpha   90.00
_cell.angle_beta   90.00
_cell.angle_gamma   90.00
#
_symmetry.space_group_name_H-M   'P 1'
#
loop_
_entity.id
_entity.type
_entity.pdbx_description
1 polymer ?
#
loop_
_entity_poly.entity_id
_entity_poly.type
_entity_poly.pdbx_seq_one_letter_code
_entity_poly.pdbx_strand_id
1 'polypeptide(L)' 'MSRPVPRIALTRQEAAEALGVGLTTFKQKIAPELRVIREGKVRLYPVRELERWAEDRAERVIDHAA' A
#
# COMPACT_ATOMS: atom_id res chain seq x y z
N MET A 1 -1.59 -17.21 26.77
CA MET A 1 -0.78 -16.79 25.59
C MET A 1 -1.67 -15.97 24.68
N SER A 2 -1.26 -14.76 24.28
CA SER A 2 -2.02 -13.93 23.34
C SER A 2 -1.74 -14.41 21.91
N ARG A 3 -2.78 -14.74 21.14
CA ARG A 3 -2.63 -15.06 19.72
C ARG A 3 -2.46 -13.73 18.96
N PRO A 4 -1.43 -13.57 18.12
CA PRO A 4 -1.29 -12.36 17.32
C PRO A 4 -2.53 -12.17 16.44
N VAL A 5 -3.11 -10.97 16.50
CA VAL A 5 -4.28 -10.60 15.69
C VAL A 5 -3.76 -10.05 14.35
N PRO A 6 -4.12 -10.66 13.21
CA PRO A 6 -3.69 -10.17 11.90
C PRO A 6 -4.14 -8.73 11.66
N ARG A 7 -3.24 -7.88 11.17
CA ARG A 7 -3.56 -6.50 10.81
C ARG A 7 -4.15 -6.47 9.41
N ILE A 8 -5.38 -5.97 9.28
CA ILE A 8 -6.07 -5.84 7.99
C ILE A 8 -5.88 -4.45 7.35
N ALA A 9 -5.31 -3.50 8.11
CA ALA A 9 -5.02 -2.17 7.63
C ALA A 9 -3.75 -1.61 8.29
N LEU A 10 -3.02 -0.82 7.51
CA LEU A 10 -1.72 -0.27 7.85
C LEU A 10 -1.79 1.25 7.98
N THR A 11 -1.02 1.83 8.90
CA THR A 11 -0.81 3.29 8.95
C THR A 11 -0.10 3.78 7.69
N ARG A 12 -0.03 5.11 7.50
CA ARG A 12 0.72 5.69 6.37
C ARG A 12 2.17 5.20 6.28
N GLN A 13 2.83 5.06 7.43
CA GLN A 13 4.23 4.68 7.47
C GLN A 13 4.39 3.20 7.11
N GLU A 14 3.61 2.34 7.76
CA GLU A 14 3.59 0.89 7.47
C GLU A 14 3.19 0.59 6.01
N ALA A 15 2.25 1.35 5.44
CA ALA A 15 1.86 1.19 4.04
C ALA A 15 2.99 1.58 3.06
N ALA A 16 3.74 2.64 3.36
CA ALA A 16 4.92 3.02 2.57
C ALA A 16 6.01 1.94 2.66
N GLU A 17 6.28 1.44 3.86
CA GLU A 17 7.23 0.35 4.12
C GLU A 17 6.81 -0.95 3.40
N ALA A 18 5.52 -1.31 3.44
CA ALA A 18 4.99 -2.50 2.77
C ALA A 18 5.15 -2.44 1.24
N LEU A 19 5.06 -1.24 0.64
CA LEU A 19 5.29 -1.02 -0.79
C LEU A 19 6.77 -0.78 -1.14
N GLY A 20 7.67 -0.78 -0.15
CA GLY A 20 9.11 -0.55 -0.36
C GLY A 20 9.47 0.87 -0.78
N VAL A 21 8.65 1.88 -0.43
CA VAL A 21 8.87 3.28 -0.82
C VAL A 21 9.01 4.21 0.40
N GLY A 22 9.67 5.35 0.19
CA GLY A 22 9.72 6.41 1.21
C GLY A 22 8.34 7.05 1.47
N LEU A 23 8.11 7.51 2.70
CA LEU A 23 6.84 8.13 3.13
C LEU A 23 6.43 9.34 2.26
N THR A 24 7.39 10.14 1.81
CA THR A 24 7.11 11.29 0.92
C THR A 24 6.56 10.81 -0.43
N THR A 25 7.22 9.84 -1.06
CA THR A 25 6.77 9.21 -2.31
C THR A 25 5.38 8.61 -2.15
N PHE A 26 5.17 7.87 -1.06
CA PHE A 26 3.87 7.29 -0.75
C PHE A 26 2.78 8.38 -0.67
N LYS A 27 2.99 9.44 0.14
CA LYS A 27 1.99 10.50 0.33
C LYS A 27 1.67 11.28 -0.94
N GLN A 28 2.67 11.56 -1.77
CA GLN A 28 2.52 12.42 -2.94
C GLN A 28 2.06 11.67 -4.18
N LYS A 29 2.52 10.44 -4.37
CA LYS A 29 2.32 9.71 -5.63
C LYS A 29 1.35 8.54 -5.50
N ILE A 30 1.34 7.84 -4.37
CA ILE A 30 0.62 6.57 -4.25
C ILE A 30 -0.69 6.74 -3.48
N ALA A 31 -0.64 7.33 -2.29
CA ALA A 31 -1.78 7.51 -1.40
C ALA A 31 -3.02 8.18 -2.05
N PRO A 32 -2.90 9.12 -3.00
CA PRO A 32 -4.06 9.66 -3.71
C PRO A 32 -4.82 8.64 -4.58
N GLU A 33 -4.17 7.55 -4.99
CA GLU A 33 -4.74 6.47 -5.82
C GLU A 33 -5.38 5.35 -4.98
N LEU A 34 -5.21 5.37 -3.66
CA LEU A 34 -5.65 4.31 -2.75
C LEU A 34 -6.96 4.66 -2.02
N ARG A 35 -7.83 3.66 -1.84
CA ARG A 35 -8.90 3.71 -0.83
C ARG A 35 -8.29 3.81 0.56
N VAL A 36 -8.86 4.68 1.39
CA VAL A 36 -8.33 4.98 2.73
C VAL A 36 -9.44 5.05 3.77
N ILE A 37 -9.20 4.43 4.92
CA ILE A 37 -10.05 4.56 6.10
C ILE A 37 -9.62 5.83 6.84
N ARG A 38 -10.59 6.70 7.14
CA ARG A 38 -10.36 7.95 7.85
C ARG A 38 -11.03 7.89 9.22
N GLU A 39 -10.22 7.96 10.26
CA GLU A 39 -10.68 8.07 11.65
C GLU A 39 -9.98 9.27 12.29
N GLY A 40 -10.66 10.42 12.28
CA GLY A 40 -10.08 11.71 12.64
C GLY A 40 -8.76 12.01 11.88
N LYS A 41 -7.66 12.11 12.64
CA LYS A 41 -6.30 12.37 12.11
C LYS A 41 -5.60 11.11 11.59
N VAL A 42 -6.12 9.93 11.93
CA VAL A 42 -5.57 8.64 11.50
C VAL A 42 -5.99 8.35 10.07
N ARG A 43 -5.06 7.75 9.32
CA ARG A 43 -5.30 7.20 7.99
C ARG A 43 -4.80 5.76 8.01
N LEU A 44 -5.70 4.83 7.71
CA LEU A 44 -5.37 3.42 7.57
C LEU A 44 -5.63 2.99 6.13
N TYR A 45 -4.71 2.21 5.58
CA TYR A 45 -4.74 1.69 4.23
C TYR A 45 -4.99 0.18 4.33
N PRO A 46 -6.11 -0.33 3.78
CA PRO A 46 -6.36 -1.77 3.79
C PRO A 46 -5.23 -2.52 3.09
N VAL A 47 -4.80 -3.67 3.63
CA VAL A 47 -3.73 -4.47 2.99
C VAL A 47 -4.14 -4.87 1.56
N ARG A 48 -5.39 -5.29 1.38
CA ARG A 48 -5.98 -5.61 0.07
C ARG A 48 -5.97 -4.46 -0.92
N GLU A 49 -5.96 -3.22 -0.42
CA GLU A 49 -5.87 -2.04 -1.27
C GLU A 49 -4.48 -1.89 -1.88
N LEU A 50 -3.47 -2.10 -1.04
CA LEU A 50 -2.06 -2.00 -1.41
C LEU A 50 -1.69 -3.12 -2.39
N GLU A 51 -2.18 -4.34 -2.14
CA GLU A 51 -2.03 -5.49 -3.04
C GLU A 51 -2.63 -5.20 -4.41
N ARG A 52 -3.91 -4.79 -4.46
CA ARG A 52 -4.56 -4.45 -5.73
C ARG A 52 -3.83 -3.34 -6.48
N TRP A 53 -3.44 -2.27 -5.79
CA TRP A 53 -2.70 -1.18 -6.43
C TRP A 53 -1.36 -1.64 -7.00
N ALA A 54 -0.62 -2.50 -6.28
CA ALA A 54 0.64 -3.04 -6.74
C ALA A 54 0.46 -3.94 -7.98
N GLU A 55 -0.59 -4.76 -8.00
CA GLU A 55 -0.95 -5.57 -9.16
C GLU A 55 -1.35 -4.71 -10.36
N ASP A 56 -2.21 -3.71 -10.16
CA ASP A 56 -2.69 -2.80 -11.20
C ASP A 56 -1.54 -1.98 -11.84
N ARG A 57 -0.51 -1.64 -11.05
CA ARG A 57 0.66 -0.88 -11.49
C ARG A 57 1.77 -1.74 -12.07
N ALA A 58 1.74 -3.06 -11.89
CA ALA A 58 2.78 -3.94 -12.38
C ALA A 58 2.70 -4.05 -13.92
N GLU A 59 3.75 -3.60 -14.60
CA GLU A 59 3.88 -3.73 -16.05
C GLU A 59 4.62 -5.04 -16.41
N ARG A 60 4.22 -5.68 -17.52
CA ARG A 60 4.93 -6.86 -18.02
C ARG A 60 6.20 -6.42 -18.75
N VAL A 61 7.36 -6.86 -18.26
CA VAL A 61 8.70 -6.52 -18.81
C VAL A 61 9.15 -7.49 -19.92
N ILE A 62 8.24 -8.17 -20.62
CA ILE A 62 8.66 -9.05 -21.72
C ILE A 62 9.09 -8.20 -22.92
N ASP A 63 10.39 -7.99 -23.02
CA ASP A 63 11.06 -7.55 -24.24
C ASP A 63 10.93 -8.62 -25.32
N HIS A 64 10.48 -8.21 -26.49
CA HIS A 64 10.41 -9.05 -27.67
C HIS A 64 11.83 -9.28 -28.20
N ALA A 65 12.47 -10.36 -27.76
CA ALA A 65 13.60 -10.93 -28.50
C ALA A 65 13.04 -11.67 -29.72
N ALA A 66 12.92 -10.94 -30.84
CA ALA A 66 12.85 -11.49 -32.18
C ALA A 66 14.24 -11.43 -32.83
#